data_AF-A0A061NM97-F1
#
_entry.id   AF-A0A061NM97-F1
#
_cell.length_a   1.000
_cell.length_b   1.000
_cell.length_c   1.000
_cell.angle_alpha   90.00
_cell.angle_beta   90.00
_cell.angle_gamma   90.00
#
_symmetry.space_group_name_H-M   'P 1'
#
loop_
_entity.id
_entity.type
_entity.pdbx_description
1 polymer ?
#
loop_
_entity_poly.entity_id
_entity_poly.type
_entity_poly.pdbx_seq_one_letter_code
_entity_poly.pdbx_strand_id
1 'polypeptide(L)' 'MIENTMLLPHKYLDPVEPMVIGECEGCKDNVHETDEHLEIDDVLLHDDTTCIAAYIREVAVRR' A
#
# COMPACT_ATOMS: atom_id res chain seq x y z
N MET A 1 0.47 -40.66 -33.31
CA MET A 1 0.41 -39.22 -33.61
C MET A 1 0.33 -38.53 -32.27
N ILE A 2 1.39 -37.84 -31.86
CA ILE A 2 1.46 -37.19 -30.55
C ILE A 2 0.93 -35.78 -30.77
N GLU A 3 -0.24 -35.51 -30.19
CA GLU A 3 -0.83 -34.18 -30.20
C GLU A 3 0.05 -33.26 -29.35
N ASN A 4 0.59 -32.20 -29.98
CA ASN A 4 1.39 -31.20 -29.30
C ASN A 4 0.55 -30.56 -28.18
N THR A 5 0.82 -30.95 -26.94
CA THR A 5 0.44 -30.15 -25.77
C THR A 5 1.11 -28.79 -25.95
N MET A 6 0.32 -27.74 -26.15
CA MET A 6 0.81 -26.37 -26.01
C MET A 6 1.22 -26.19 -24.55
N LEU A 7 2.50 -26.44 -24.25
CA LEU A 7 3.12 -26.00 -23.01
C LEU A 7 3.20 -24.47 -23.09
N LEU A 8 2.17 -23.80 -22.57
CA LEU A 8 2.27 -22.39 -22.24
C LEU A 8 3.45 -22.24 -21.30
N PRO A 9 4.49 -21.45 -21.64
CA PRO A 9 5.62 -21.28 -20.75
C PRO A 9 5.08 -20.77 -19.42
N HIS A 10 5.38 -21.51 -18.34
CA HIS A 10 5.11 -21.18 -16.94
C HIS A 10 5.86 -19.88 -16.54
N LYS A 11 5.54 -18.77 -17.18
CA LYS A 11 5.82 -17.41 -16.72
C LYS A 11 4.51 -16.78 -16.25
N TYR A 12 3.69 -17.56 -15.56
CA TYR A 12 2.52 -17.04 -14.88
C TYR A 12 3.03 -16.20 -13.70
N LEU A 13 3.23 -14.92 -14.00
CA LEU A 13 3.07 -13.77 -13.11
C LEU A 13 3.85 -13.93 -11.81
N ASP A 14 5.11 -13.48 -11.80
CA ASP A 14 5.71 -13.07 -10.53
C ASP A 14 4.69 -12.16 -9.81
N PRO A 15 4.31 -12.45 -8.55
CA PRO A 15 3.40 -11.57 -7.82
C PRO A 15 4.03 -10.19 -7.84
N VAL A 16 3.36 -9.23 -8.47
CA VAL A 16 3.80 -7.84 -8.48
C VAL A 16 3.70 -7.39 -7.03
N GLU A 17 4.85 -7.30 -6.37
CA GLU A 17 4.89 -6.72 -5.03
C GLU A 17 4.34 -5.29 -5.11
N PRO A 18 3.39 -4.92 -4.25
CA PRO A 18 2.78 -3.60 -4.30
C PRO A 18 3.86 -2.51 -4.18
N MET A 19 3.80 -1.50 -5.05
CA MET A 19 4.74 -0.39 -4.98
C MET A 19 4.48 0.43 -3.71
N VAL A 20 5.52 0.66 -2.90
CA VAL A 20 5.43 1.57 -1.75
C VAL A 20 5.47 3.00 -2.26
N ILE A 21 4.45 3.79 -1.90
CA ILE A 21 4.34 5.21 -2.28
C ILE A 21 4.82 6.15 -1.16
N GLY A 22 4.88 5.68 0.09
CA GLY A 22 5.38 6.45 1.21
C GLY A 22 5.19 5.76 2.56
N GLU A 23 5.37 6.52 3.65
CA GLU A 23 5.17 6.08 5.03
C GLU A 23 3.92 6.77 5.61
N CYS A 24 3.09 6.01 6.32
CA CYS A 24 1.92 6.53 7.00
C CYS A 24 2.32 7.34 8.24
N GLU A 25 1.95 8.62 8.28
CA GLU A 25 2.29 9.50 9.40
C GLU A 25 1.60 9.09 10.72
N GLY A 26 0.57 8.24 10.68
CA GLY A 26 -0.16 7.76 11.86
C GLY A 26 0.45 6.52 12.52
N CYS A 27 0.83 5.51 11.74
CA CYS A 27 1.36 4.23 12.26
C CYS A 27 2.85 4.00 11.95
N LYS A 28 3.46 4.84 11.10
CA LYS A 28 4.85 4.73 10.61
C LYS A 28 5.14 3.47 9.81
N ASP A 29 4.12 2.86 9.21
CA ASP A 29 4.25 1.72 8.31
C ASP A 29 4.09 2.15 6.85
N ASN A 30 4.55 1.32 5.92
CA ASN A 30 4.52 1.60 4.49
C ASN A 30 3.08 1.68 3.97
N VAL A 31 2.83 2.67 3.11
CA VAL A 31 1.60 2.79 2.31
C VAL A 31 1.93 2.32 0.90
N HIS A 32 1.17 1.36 0.41
CA HIS A 32 1.32 0.85 -0.95
C HIS A 32 0.34 1.56 -1.90
N GLU A 33 0.69 1.62 -3.18
CA GLU A 33 -0.14 2.24 -4.24
C GLU A 33 -1.55 1.63 -4.30
N THR A 34 -1.67 0.35 -3.94
CA THR A 34 -2.94 -0.39 -3.94
C THR A 34 -3.75 -0.22 -2.66
N ASP A 35 -3.17 0.37 -1.61
CA ASP A 35 -3.85 0.55 -0.33
C ASP A 35 -4.82 1.74 -0.42
N GLU A 36 -5.94 1.68 0.31
CA GLU A 36 -6.77 2.87 0.54
C GLU A 36 -6.00 3.84 1.44
N HIS A 37 -5.77 5.05 0.95
CA HIS A 37 -4.97 6.06 1.62
C HIS A 37 -5.55 7.45 1.45
N LEU A 38 -5.22 8.30 2.43
CA LEU A 38 -5.58 9.70 2.50
C LEU A 38 -4.31 10.54 2.36
N GLU A 39 -4.33 11.48 1.41
CA GLU A 39 -3.27 12.45 1.19
C GLU A 39 -3.79 13.85 1.53
N ILE A 40 -3.18 14.52 2.49
CA ILE A 40 -3.53 15.89 2.91
C ILE A 40 -2.24 16.72 2.97
N ASP A 41 -2.08 17.67 2.04
CA ASP A 41 -0.83 18.43 1.87
C ASP A 41 0.37 17.47 1.74
N ASP A 42 1.35 17.52 2.65
CA ASP A 42 2.54 16.65 2.66
C ASP A 42 2.36 15.41 3.55
N VAL A 43 1.13 15.06 3.91
CA VAL A 43 0.82 14.00 4.88
C VAL A 43 0.16 12.83 4.17
N LEU A 44 0.76 11.65 4.31
CA LEU A 44 0.22 10.38 3.82
C LEU A 44 -0.27 9.53 5.00
N LEU A 45 -1.49 9.01 4.92
CA LEU A 45 -2.10 8.16 5.94
C LEU A 45 -2.79 6.97 5.28
N HIS A 46 -2.74 5.80 5.90
CA HIS A 46 -3.74 4.76 5.61
C HIS A 46 -5.13 5.30 5.95
N ASP A 47 -6.13 4.97 5.14
CA ASP A 47 -7.53 5.33 5.41
C ASP A 47 -8.14 4.39 6.48
N ASP A 48 -7.48 4.36 7.65
CA ASP A 48 -7.90 3.63 8.83
C ASP A 48 -8.14 4.60 9.99
N THR A 49 -9.23 4.39 10.70
CA THR A 49 -9.61 5.24 11.84
C THR A 49 -8.53 5.32 12.92
N THR A 50 -7.72 4.27 13.09
CA THR A 50 -6.59 4.20 14.02
C THR A 50 -5.46 5.11 13.56
N CYS A 51 -5.07 5.03 12.28
CA CYS A 51 -4.01 5.86 11.70
C CYS A 51 -4.39 7.35 11.74
N ILE A 52 -5.63 7.67 11.36
CA ILE A 52 -6.15 9.04 11.39
C ILE A 52 -6.22 9.56 12.83
N ALA A 53 -6.74 8.78 13.78
CA ALA A 53 -6.81 9.19 15.18
C ALA A 53 -5.43 9.38 15.82
N ALA A 54 -4.47 8.51 15.50
CA ALA A 54 -3.08 8.63 15.96
C ALA A 54 -2.45 9.93 15.46
N TYR A 55 -2.56 10.20 14.15
CA TYR A 55 -2.06 11.42 13.53
C TYR A 55 -2.70 12.68 14.15
N ILE A 56 -4.02 12.72 14.28
CA ILE A 56 -4.73 13.86 14.88
C ILE A 56 -4.27 14.11 16.31
N ARG A 57 -4.09 13.06 17.13
CA ARG A 57 -3.60 13.21 18.51
C ARG A 57 -2.20 13.81 18.54
N GLU A 58 -1.31 13.36 17.67
CA GLU A 58 0.05 13.89 17.59
C GLU A 58 0.07 15.36 17.17
N VAL A 59 -0.67 15.71 16.13
CA VAL A 59 -0.74 17.09 15.64
C VAL A 59 -1.43 18.02 16.64
N ALA A 60 -2.50 17.55 17.29
CA ALA A 60 -3.24 18.33 18.28
C ALA A 60 -2.42 18.63 19.54
N VAL A 61 -1.49 17.74 19.93
CA VAL A 61 -0.60 17.97 21.09
C VAL A 61 0.56 18.91 20.75
N ARG A 62 0.97 19.00 19.48
CA ARG A 62 2.07 19.87 19.03
C ARG A 62 1.67 21.33 18.78
N ARG A 63 0.38 21.66 18.90
CA ARG A 63 -0.16 23.04 18.81
C ARG A 63 -0.45 23.60 20.19
#